data_AF-A0A506PIN2-F1
#
_entry.id   AF-A0A506PIN2-F1
#
_cell.length_a   1.000
_cell.length_b   1.000
_cell.length_c   1.000
_cell.angle_alpha   90.00
_cell.angle_beta   90.00
_cell.angle_gamma   90.00
#
_symmetry.space_group_name_H-M   'P 1'
#
loop_
_entity.id
_entity.type
_entity.pdbx_description
1 polymer ?
#
loop_
_entity_poly.entity_id
_entity_poly.type
_entity_poly.pdbx_seq_one_letter_code
_entity_poly.pdbx_strand_id
1 'polypeptide(L)'
;MSNQILLQVAQYLDISPSDFKIAQERFNAVKTWLDNGIYRSGYLPDVYLQGSFRLGTVVRPYYKDKDGNFDIDQVCELTKYNQFKSSEVLKNDIGDRLKENSDYERMLDEEGKRCWTIEYATENNRPGFHIDILPALKSNVGALHNIDITHKEKNIYSWSTSNPKGYYLWFKSKNIYSSSFIESQRSTIFNANRELYESKEDVPKQLFRTSLQRSIQIMKRHRDVHFIDKDFKPISIIITTITTQVYNSESNIIQIIDEFINYTLSRNEFLIKNGYLNNDNILDYSNGKWQIPNPVDYGRPESEKENFADRWNMEPKLANAFFEWCHQLKRDMNSFKKSGLSDSLNLKTKSFGIGEKVDRILIKETYDLFEKGLGLFSSGNRELLELIHLGIEGKTEWEPVIELAERFYHKANEGEGKDVAKVNYYQIFSHRGKSFSDKAKADILNILRRNSHSASFVLCCNLLLGTANQQMIRACMKEFHYENILEWPIIRLYNNAFILN
;
A
#
# COMPACT_ATOMS: atom_id res chain seq x y z
N MET A 1 -22.16 8.90 7.49
CA MET A 1 -22.25 9.06 6.02
C MET A 1 -21.00 8.52 5.32
N SER A 2 -19.79 8.99 5.66
CA SER A 2 -18.55 8.59 4.97
C SER A 2 -18.23 7.09 4.99
N ASN A 3 -18.50 6.37 6.09
CA ASN A 3 -18.25 4.92 6.13
C ASN A 3 -19.17 4.12 5.18
N GLN A 4 -20.41 4.57 4.96
CA GLN A 4 -21.31 3.93 3.99
C GLN A 4 -20.82 4.13 2.55
N ILE A 5 -20.23 5.29 2.25
CA ILE A 5 -19.61 5.56 0.95
C ILE A 5 -18.42 4.60 0.74
N LEU A 6 -17.57 4.41 1.75
CA LEU A 6 -16.47 3.43 1.66
C LEU A 6 -16.96 2.00 1.47
N LEU A 7 -18.10 1.62 2.06
CA LEU A 7 -18.71 0.31 1.81
C LEU A 7 -19.12 0.15 0.34
N GLN A 8 -19.77 1.17 -0.24
CA GLN A 8 -20.17 1.15 -1.66
C GLN A 8 -18.95 1.09 -2.60
N VAL A 9 -17.93 1.88 -2.29
CA VAL A 9 -16.65 1.85 -3.00
C VAL A 9 -16.02 0.47 -2.91
N ALA A 10 -15.91 -0.11 -1.71
CA ALA A 10 -15.28 -1.41 -1.53
C ALA A 10 -16.06 -2.55 -2.22
N GLN A 11 -17.40 -2.49 -2.26
CA GLN A 11 -18.21 -3.41 -3.05
C GLN A 11 -17.90 -3.33 -4.55
N TYR A 12 -17.59 -2.14 -5.07
CA TYR A 12 -17.16 -1.97 -6.46
C TYR A 12 -15.75 -2.54 -6.74
N LEU A 13 -14.92 -2.64 -5.70
CA LEU A 13 -13.58 -3.22 -5.77
C LEU A 13 -13.57 -4.75 -5.67
N ASP A 14 -14.69 -5.38 -5.31
CA ASP A 14 -14.76 -6.82 -5.16
C ASP A 14 -14.57 -7.56 -6.49
N ILE A 15 -13.98 -8.74 -6.38
CA ILE A 15 -14.18 -9.78 -7.39
C ILE A 15 -15.67 -10.11 -7.47
N SER A 16 -16.21 -10.22 -8.69
CA SER A 16 -17.61 -10.62 -8.85
C SER A 16 -17.79 -12.10 -8.46
N PRO A 17 -18.98 -12.51 -8.00
CA PRO A 17 -19.26 -13.93 -7.73
C PRO A 17 -18.98 -14.86 -8.92
N SER A 18 -19.25 -14.40 -10.15
CA SER A 18 -18.92 -15.14 -11.38
C SER A 18 -17.42 -15.25 -11.61
N ASP A 19 -16.66 -14.15 -11.46
CA ASP A 19 -15.20 -14.18 -11.62
C ASP A 19 -14.55 -15.05 -10.53
N PHE A 20 -15.11 -15.04 -9.31
CA PHE A 20 -14.67 -15.91 -8.22
C PHE A 20 -14.93 -17.40 -8.53
N LYS A 21 -16.07 -17.74 -9.12
CA LYS A 21 -16.36 -19.11 -9.55
C LYS A 21 -15.36 -19.58 -10.61
N ILE A 22 -15.06 -18.74 -11.61
CA ILE A 22 -14.03 -19.02 -12.62
C ILE A 22 -12.66 -19.24 -11.96
N ALA A 23 -12.27 -18.39 -11.01
CA ALA A 23 -11.02 -18.55 -10.28
C ALA A 23 -10.97 -19.89 -9.52
N GLN A 24 -12.07 -20.27 -8.89
CA GLN A 24 -12.19 -21.53 -8.15
C GLN A 24 -12.11 -22.74 -9.07
N GLU A 25 -12.75 -22.71 -10.24
CA GLU A 25 -12.68 -23.76 -11.25
C GLU A 25 -11.24 -23.94 -11.76
N ARG A 26 -10.55 -22.84 -12.08
CA ARG A 26 -9.16 -22.88 -12.55
C ARG A 26 -8.19 -23.38 -11.47
N PHE A 27 -8.35 -22.91 -10.23
CA PHE A 27 -7.61 -23.45 -9.08
C PHE A 27 -7.83 -24.96 -8.92
N ASN A 28 -9.08 -25.42 -8.96
CA ASN A 28 -9.42 -26.83 -8.80
C ASN A 28 -8.85 -27.69 -9.93
N ALA A 29 -8.86 -27.20 -11.17
CA ALA A 29 -8.29 -27.91 -12.31
C ALA A 29 -6.78 -28.15 -12.16
N VAL A 30 -6.02 -27.11 -11.79
CA VAL A 30 -4.58 -27.23 -11.54
C VAL A 30 -4.31 -28.09 -10.31
N LYS A 31 -5.12 -27.92 -9.24
CA LYS A 31 -5.04 -28.76 -8.04
C LYS A 31 -5.20 -30.23 -8.36
N THR A 32 -6.28 -30.62 -9.05
CA THR A 32 -6.53 -32.03 -9.41
C THR A 32 -5.41 -32.58 -10.28
N TRP A 33 -4.84 -31.78 -11.17
CA TRP A 33 -3.70 -32.20 -11.98
C TRP A 33 -2.45 -32.51 -11.14
N LEU A 34 -2.13 -31.64 -10.19
CA LEU A 34 -0.99 -31.80 -9.30
C LEU A 34 -1.20 -32.91 -8.26
N ASP A 35 -2.41 -33.08 -7.72
CA ASP A 35 -2.72 -34.12 -6.74
C ASP A 35 -2.48 -35.53 -7.31
N ASN A 36 -2.71 -35.71 -8.60
CA ASN A 36 -2.54 -36.97 -9.32
C ASN A 36 -1.12 -37.16 -9.89
N GLY A 37 -0.20 -36.22 -9.60
CA GLY A 37 1.19 -36.30 -10.05
C GLY A 37 2.03 -37.30 -9.25
N ILE A 38 3.10 -37.80 -9.88
CA ILE A 38 4.13 -38.62 -9.24
C ILE A 38 5.42 -37.79 -9.24
N TYR A 39 6.00 -37.59 -8.06
CA TYR A 39 7.15 -36.68 -7.89
C TYR A 39 8.36 -37.44 -7.36
N ARG A 40 9.55 -37.11 -7.85
CA ARG A 40 10.83 -37.68 -7.39
C ARG A 40 11.30 -37.04 -6.09
N SER A 41 10.85 -35.82 -5.81
CA SER A 41 11.17 -35.03 -4.62
C SER A 41 10.37 -35.47 -3.39
N GLY A 42 9.19 -36.08 -3.56
CA GLY A 42 8.31 -36.44 -2.47
C GLY A 42 6.98 -37.03 -2.91
N TYR A 43 6.04 -37.16 -1.96
CA TYR A 43 4.73 -37.77 -2.18
C TYR A 43 3.69 -37.20 -1.20
N LEU A 44 2.42 -37.57 -1.41
CA LEU A 44 1.26 -36.98 -0.73
C LEU A 44 1.19 -35.45 -0.92
N PRO A 45 0.93 -34.99 -2.16
CA PRO A 45 0.71 -33.58 -2.42
C PRO A 45 -0.50 -33.07 -1.63
N ASP A 46 -0.34 -31.91 -0.99
CA ASP A 46 -1.40 -31.11 -0.41
C ASP A 46 -1.37 -29.74 -1.08
N VAL A 47 -2.38 -29.52 -1.93
CA VAL A 47 -2.45 -28.34 -2.78
C VAL A 47 -3.53 -27.39 -2.27
N TYR A 48 -3.17 -26.14 -1.97
CA TYR A 48 -4.08 -25.20 -1.33
C TYR A 48 -3.86 -23.75 -1.74
N LEU A 49 -4.92 -22.95 -1.66
CA LEU A 49 -4.84 -21.51 -1.87
C LEU A 49 -4.04 -20.83 -0.76
N GLN A 50 -3.30 -19.79 -1.13
CA GLN A 50 -2.73 -18.79 -0.23
C GLN A 50 -3.10 -17.37 -0.69
N GLY A 51 -2.46 -16.36 -0.11
CA GLY A 51 -2.57 -14.99 -0.60
C GLY A 51 -3.99 -14.41 -0.56
N SER A 52 -4.26 -13.48 -1.48
CA SER A 52 -5.41 -12.58 -1.35
C SER A 52 -6.78 -13.27 -1.52
N PHE A 53 -6.85 -14.32 -2.34
CA PHE A 53 -8.05 -15.15 -2.47
C PHE A 53 -8.38 -15.87 -1.17
N ARG A 54 -7.37 -16.49 -0.54
CA ARG A 54 -7.57 -17.21 0.72
C ARG A 54 -7.97 -16.28 1.87
N LEU A 55 -7.39 -15.08 1.91
CA LEU A 55 -7.69 -14.06 2.93
C LEU A 55 -9.00 -13.31 2.69
N GLY A 56 -9.62 -13.44 1.51
CA GLY A 56 -10.77 -12.63 1.12
C GLY A 56 -10.44 -11.14 0.96
N THR A 57 -9.22 -10.83 0.52
CA THR A 57 -8.73 -9.45 0.27
C THR A 57 -8.34 -9.25 -1.19
N VAL A 58 -8.79 -10.13 -2.09
CA VAL A 58 -8.68 -9.94 -3.54
C VAL A 58 -9.37 -8.65 -3.95
N VAL A 59 -8.73 -7.91 -4.85
CA VAL A 59 -9.22 -6.64 -5.40
C VAL A 59 -9.32 -6.84 -6.90
N ARG A 60 -10.44 -6.46 -7.50
CA ARG A 60 -10.55 -6.42 -8.96
C ARG A 60 -9.38 -5.61 -9.51
N PRO A 61 -8.70 -6.02 -10.60
CA PRO A 61 -7.65 -5.20 -11.18
C PRO A 61 -8.14 -3.83 -11.64
N TYR A 62 -7.25 -2.85 -11.70
CA TYR A 62 -7.61 -1.53 -12.23
C TYR A 62 -7.60 -1.58 -13.75
N TYR A 63 -8.65 -1.10 -14.42
CA TYR A 63 -8.80 -1.28 -15.88
C TYR A 63 -7.70 -0.61 -16.73
N LYS A 64 -6.98 0.39 -16.19
CA LYS A 64 -5.82 1.01 -16.88
C LYS A 64 -4.51 0.31 -16.58
N ASP A 65 -4.48 -0.58 -15.61
CA ASP A 65 -3.35 -1.45 -15.36
C ASP A 65 -3.34 -2.50 -16.46
N LYS A 66 -2.44 -2.34 -17.44
CA LYS A 66 -2.39 -3.18 -18.65
C LYS A 66 -2.04 -4.64 -18.30
N ASP A 67 -1.35 -4.83 -17.20
CA ASP A 67 -0.93 -6.13 -16.66
C ASP A 67 -1.85 -6.58 -15.49
N GLY A 68 -2.97 -5.88 -15.31
CA GLY A 68 -3.90 -6.08 -14.20
C GLY A 68 -4.67 -7.40 -14.30
N ASN A 69 -4.18 -8.42 -13.62
CA ASN A 69 -4.77 -9.75 -13.55
C ASN A 69 -5.23 -10.10 -12.12
N PHE A 70 -6.12 -11.08 -12.00
CA PHE A 70 -6.42 -11.71 -10.72
C PHE A 70 -5.34 -12.74 -10.36
N ASP A 71 -4.63 -12.47 -9.26
CA ASP A 71 -3.56 -13.34 -8.75
C ASP A 71 -4.13 -14.51 -7.94
N ILE A 72 -4.08 -15.74 -8.44
CA ILE A 72 -4.45 -16.95 -7.70
C ILE A 72 -3.19 -17.63 -7.18
N ASP A 73 -2.85 -17.37 -5.91
CA ASP A 73 -1.71 -18.00 -5.28
C ASP A 73 -2.03 -19.43 -4.79
N GLN A 74 -1.29 -20.41 -5.28
CA GLN A 74 -1.43 -21.83 -4.95
C GLN A 74 -0.11 -22.39 -4.42
N VAL A 75 -0.18 -23.16 -3.33
CA VAL A 75 0.96 -23.93 -2.82
C VAL A 75 0.79 -25.37 -3.20
N CYS A 76 1.84 -25.99 -3.74
CA CYS A 76 1.93 -27.44 -3.93
C CYS A 76 2.91 -28.01 -2.90
N GLU A 77 2.39 -28.42 -1.75
CA GLU A 77 3.19 -28.95 -0.64
C GLU A 77 3.28 -30.47 -0.72
N LEU A 78 4.45 -31.04 -0.96
CA LEU A 78 4.66 -32.48 -0.75
C LEU A 78 4.85 -32.72 0.75
N THR A 79 3.84 -33.33 1.37
CA THR A 79 3.81 -33.49 2.84
C THR A 79 4.79 -34.56 3.35
N LYS A 80 5.30 -35.39 2.45
CA LYS A 80 6.42 -36.30 2.66
C LYS A 80 7.45 -36.10 1.56
N TYR A 81 8.73 -36.15 1.92
CA TYR A 81 9.85 -36.02 0.99
C TYR A 81 10.66 -37.32 0.96
N ASN A 82 11.37 -37.56 -0.14
CA ASN A 82 12.30 -38.69 -0.24
C ASN A 82 13.56 -38.44 0.62
N GLN A 83 14.45 -39.42 0.79
CA GLN A 83 15.54 -39.33 1.79
C GLN A 83 16.42 -38.07 1.67
N PHE A 84 16.55 -37.49 0.47
CA PHE A 84 17.34 -36.29 0.22
C PHE A 84 16.46 -35.14 -0.32
N LYS A 85 16.51 -33.98 0.36
CA LYS A 85 15.86 -32.75 -0.10
C LYS A 85 16.73 -32.06 -1.16
N SER A 86 16.16 -31.79 -2.34
CA SER A 86 16.78 -30.92 -3.35
C SER A 86 15.75 -29.89 -3.85
N SER A 87 16.10 -28.61 -3.74
CA SER A 87 15.24 -27.50 -4.20
C SER A 87 15.11 -27.49 -5.72
N GLU A 88 16.18 -27.80 -6.44
CA GLU A 88 16.19 -27.95 -7.90
C GLU A 88 15.28 -29.10 -8.34
N VAL A 89 15.41 -30.28 -7.72
CA VAL A 89 14.58 -31.45 -8.07
C VAL A 89 13.12 -31.17 -7.78
N LEU A 90 12.78 -30.56 -6.63
CA LEU A 90 11.40 -30.18 -6.33
C LEU A 90 10.85 -29.17 -7.36
N LYS A 91 11.63 -28.12 -7.66
CA LYS A 91 11.22 -27.07 -8.61
C LYS A 91 10.94 -27.67 -9.99
N ASN A 92 11.87 -28.48 -10.50
CA ASN A 92 11.74 -29.14 -11.79
C ASN A 92 10.63 -30.18 -11.80
N ASP A 93 10.48 -31.00 -10.75
CA ASP A 93 9.41 -32.00 -10.68
C ASP A 93 8.01 -31.38 -10.81
N ILE A 94 7.74 -30.27 -10.10
CA ILE A 94 6.45 -29.57 -10.23
C ILE A 94 6.31 -28.94 -11.63
N GLY A 95 7.37 -28.33 -12.16
CA GLY A 95 7.35 -27.71 -13.49
C GLY A 95 7.15 -28.72 -14.62
N ASP A 96 7.87 -29.84 -14.59
CA ASP A 96 7.76 -30.94 -15.54
C ASP A 96 6.35 -31.55 -15.48
N ARG A 97 5.81 -31.75 -14.26
CA ARG A 97 4.43 -32.20 -14.10
C ARG A 97 3.43 -31.25 -14.73
N LEU A 98 3.61 -29.93 -14.64
CA LEU A 98 2.75 -28.97 -15.34
C LEU A 98 2.87 -29.13 -16.86
N LYS A 99 4.09 -29.29 -17.39
CA LYS A 99 4.36 -29.42 -18.83
C LYS A 99 3.86 -30.72 -19.45
N GLU A 100 3.63 -31.77 -18.66
CA GLU A 100 2.96 -33.00 -19.14
C GLU A 100 1.53 -32.74 -19.66
N ASN A 101 0.91 -31.63 -19.27
CA ASN A 101 -0.36 -31.18 -19.83
C ASN A 101 -0.11 -30.11 -20.90
N SER A 102 -0.48 -30.40 -22.15
CA SER A 102 -0.24 -29.50 -23.29
C SER A 102 -0.88 -28.12 -23.16
N ASP A 103 -2.03 -28.01 -22.48
CA ASP A 103 -2.66 -26.71 -22.25
C ASP A 103 -1.88 -25.89 -21.22
N TYR A 104 -1.45 -26.52 -20.12
CA TYR A 104 -0.64 -25.84 -19.10
C TYR A 104 0.75 -25.48 -19.63
N GLU A 105 1.40 -26.35 -20.41
CA GLU A 105 2.67 -26.05 -21.06
C GLU A 105 2.56 -24.79 -21.93
N ARG A 106 1.51 -24.69 -22.75
CA ARG A 106 1.27 -23.53 -23.61
C ARG A 106 1.00 -22.24 -22.83
N MET A 107 0.38 -22.34 -21.66
CA MET A 107 0.03 -21.19 -20.81
C MET A 107 1.10 -20.85 -19.77
N LEU A 108 2.19 -21.63 -19.69
CA LEU A 108 3.22 -21.45 -18.69
C LEU A 108 4.12 -20.27 -19.06
N ASP A 109 4.29 -19.34 -18.12
CA ASP A 109 5.28 -18.27 -18.22
C ASP A 109 6.71 -18.81 -17.98
N GLU A 110 7.71 -17.96 -18.19
CA GLU A 110 9.09 -18.24 -17.80
C GLU A 110 9.20 -18.62 -16.31
N GLU A 111 10.21 -19.44 -16.00
CA GLU A 111 10.39 -19.93 -14.63
C GLU A 111 10.68 -18.79 -13.65
N GLY A 112 9.68 -18.45 -12.83
CA GLY A 112 9.81 -17.46 -11.77
C GLY A 112 10.74 -17.89 -10.63
N LYS A 113 11.26 -16.91 -9.88
CA LYS A 113 12.19 -17.13 -8.77
C LYS A 113 11.69 -18.12 -7.73
N ARG A 114 10.39 -18.16 -7.44
CA ARG A 114 9.79 -19.05 -6.44
C ARG A 114 8.70 -19.92 -7.07
N CYS A 115 7.78 -19.32 -7.81
CA CYS A 115 6.62 -19.99 -8.38
C CYS A 115 6.83 -20.40 -9.84
N TRP A 116 6.00 -21.33 -10.31
CA TRP A 116 5.64 -21.49 -11.71
C TRP A 116 4.33 -20.75 -11.96
N THR A 117 4.20 -20.04 -13.07
CA THR A 117 3.03 -19.18 -13.31
C THR A 117 2.30 -19.64 -14.57
N ILE A 118 0.99 -19.87 -14.45
CA ILE A 118 0.10 -20.17 -15.59
C ILE A 118 -0.70 -18.91 -15.91
N GLU A 119 -0.57 -18.40 -17.13
CA GLU A 119 -1.30 -17.24 -17.63
C GLU A 119 -2.54 -17.67 -18.41
N TYR A 120 -3.72 -17.38 -17.87
CA TYR A 120 -4.96 -17.64 -18.59
C TYR A 120 -5.29 -16.46 -19.50
N ALA A 121 -5.63 -16.77 -20.75
CA ALA A 121 -6.10 -15.79 -21.71
C ALA A 121 -7.29 -14.97 -21.16
N THR A 122 -7.30 -13.69 -21.52
CA THR A 122 -8.40 -12.77 -21.22
C THR A 122 -9.56 -13.01 -22.17
N GLU A 123 -10.78 -13.01 -21.64
CA GLU A 123 -12.01 -13.07 -22.45
C GLU A 123 -12.74 -11.73 -22.33
N ASN A 124 -13.16 -11.13 -23.45
CA ASN A 124 -14.18 -10.07 -23.51
C ASN A 124 -14.07 -8.95 -22.46
N ASN A 125 -13.06 -8.08 -22.54
CA ASN A 125 -12.87 -6.93 -21.62
C ASN A 125 -12.90 -7.29 -20.12
N ARG A 126 -12.71 -8.57 -19.75
CA ARG A 126 -12.55 -9.00 -18.36
C ARG A 126 -11.07 -9.03 -17.98
N PRO A 127 -10.71 -8.71 -16.73
CA PRO A 127 -9.36 -8.94 -16.23
C PRO A 127 -8.96 -10.40 -16.39
N GLY A 128 -7.70 -10.65 -16.71
CA GLY A 128 -7.17 -12.00 -16.82
C GLY A 128 -6.95 -12.63 -15.45
N PHE A 129 -6.44 -13.85 -15.45
CA PHE A 129 -6.04 -14.54 -14.23
C PHE A 129 -4.67 -15.14 -14.46
N HIS A 130 -3.83 -15.10 -13.44
CA HIS A 130 -2.67 -15.95 -13.37
C HIS A 130 -2.77 -16.86 -12.14
N ILE A 131 -2.21 -18.04 -12.26
CA ILE A 131 -2.07 -18.97 -11.15
C ILE A 131 -0.58 -19.11 -10.85
N ASP A 132 -0.19 -18.69 -9.65
CA ASP A 132 1.16 -18.87 -9.14
C ASP A 132 1.22 -20.16 -8.33
N ILE A 133 1.94 -21.16 -8.82
CA ILE A 133 2.15 -22.44 -8.15
C ILE A 133 3.51 -22.42 -7.45
N LEU A 134 3.50 -22.39 -6.12
CA LEU A 134 4.68 -22.44 -5.26
C LEU A 134 5.04 -23.89 -4.90
N PRO A 135 6.17 -24.44 -5.40
CA PRO A 135 6.66 -25.75 -4.99
C PRO A 135 7.15 -25.71 -3.54
N ALA A 136 6.70 -26.65 -2.72
CA ALA A 136 7.05 -26.71 -1.32
C ALA A 136 7.20 -28.14 -0.79
N LEU A 137 8.06 -28.29 0.22
CA LEU A 137 8.10 -29.46 1.08
C LEU A 137 7.61 -29.08 2.48
N LYS A 138 7.01 -30.03 3.18
CA LYS A 138 6.81 -29.87 4.63
C LYS A 138 8.16 -29.65 5.33
N SER A 139 8.23 -28.61 6.15
CA SER A 139 9.41 -28.35 6.99
C SER A 139 9.37 -29.23 8.25
N ASN A 140 10.55 -29.66 8.70
CA ASN A 140 10.74 -30.28 10.03
C ASN A 140 11.22 -29.26 11.08
N VAL A 141 11.46 -28.02 10.65
CA VAL A 141 12.02 -26.91 11.45
C VAL A 141 11.01 -25.77 11.48
N GLY A 142 10.88 -25.10 12.62
CA GLY A 142 9.97 -23.97 12.78
C GLY A 142 8.69 -24.32 13.52
N ALA A 143 7.68 -23.47 13.35
CA ALA A 143 6.36 -23.63 13.93
C ALA A 143 5.48 -24.60 13.11
N LEU A 144 4.27 -24.84 13.61
CA LEU A 144 3.28 -25.64 12.90
C LEU A 144 2.97 -25.01 11.53
N HIS A 145 2.91 -25.87 10.50
CA HIS A 145 2.66 -25.52 9.10
C HIS A 145 3.78 -24.78 8.33
N ASN A 146 4.98 -24.64 8.91
CA ASN A 146 6.12 -24.17 8.13
C ASN A 146 6.43 -25.12 6.96
N ILE A 147 6.83 -24.51 5.85
CA ILE A 147 7.22 -25.18 4.62
C ILE A 147 8.60 -24.69 4.18
N ASP A 148 9.34 -25.57 3.51
CA ASP A 148 10.56 -25.24 2.79
C ASP A 148 10.19 -25.04 1.31
N ILE A 149 10.49 -23.86 0.77
CA ILE A 149 10.13 -23.44 -0.58
C ILE A 149 11.37 -23.29 -1.45
N THR A 150 11.19 -23.47 -2.76
CA THR A 150 12.28 -23.32 -3.73
C THR A 150 12.54 -21.84 -4.02
N HIS A 151 13.82 -21.47 -4.16
CA HIS A 151 14.24 -20.16 -4.64
C HIS A 151 15.31 -20.32 -5.74
N LYS A 152 15.12 -19.66 -6.89
CA LYS A 152 16.04 -19.64 -8.02
C LYS A 152 16.61 -18.24 -8.19
N GLU A 153 17.93 -18.14 -8.21
CA GLU A 153 18.64 -16.92 -8.59
C GLU A 153 19.86 -17.27 -9.44
N LYS A 154 20.01 -16.65 -10.62
CA LYS A 154 21.13 -16.88 -11.56
C LYS A 154 21.38 -18.38 -11.86
N ASN A 155 20.30 -19.14 -12.06
CA ASN A 155 20.29 -20.60 -12.28
C ASN A 155 20.79 -21.45 -11.09
N ILE A 156 20.93 -20.85 -9.90
CA ILE A 156 21.21 -21.58 -8.67
C ILE A 156 19.91 -21.74 -7.89
N TYR A 157 19.63 -22.97 -7.50
CA TYR A 157 18.48 -23.32 -6.69
C TYR A 157 18.88 -23.43 -5.22
N SER A 158 18.12 -22.78 -4.35
CA SER A 158 18.31 -22.80 -2.90
C SER A 158 16.97 -22.99 -2.19
N TRP A 159 17.05 -23.27 -0.89
CA TRP A 159 15.88 -23.31 -0.02
C TRP A 159 15.61 -21.93 0.58
N SER A 160 14.34 -21.59 0.67
CA SER A 160 13.82 -20.51 1.52
C SER A 160 12.70 -21.11 2.38
N THR A 161 12.19 -20.34 3.33
CA THR A 161 11.17 -20.79 4.28
C THR A 161 9.91 -19.94 4.12
N SER A 162 8.75 -20.49 4.48
CA SER A 162 7.50 -19.73 4.61
C SER A 162 6.50 -20.46 5.52
N ASN A 163 5.36 -19.82 5.83
CA ASN A 163 4.26 -20.42 6.59
C ASN A 163 2.88 -19.88 6.16
N PRO A 164 2.43 -20.15 4.93
CA PRO A 164 1.19 -19.57 4.39
C PRO A 164 -0.08 -20.07 5.08
N LYS A 165 -0.11 -21.35 5.51
CA LYS A 165 -1.20 -21.91 6.32
C LYS A 165 -1.27 -21.26 7.70
N GLY A 166 -0.13 -21.12 8.39
CA GLY A 166 -0.04 -20.43 9.66
C GLY A 166 -0.49 -18.97 9.54
N TYR A 167 -0.01 -18.25 8.52
CA TYR A 167 -0.38 -16.86 8.27
C TYR A 167 -1.89 -16.71 8.07
N TYR A 168 -2.53 -17.60 7.30
CA TYR A 168 -3.99 -17.62 7.16
C TYR A 168 -4.71 -17.84 8.49
N LEU A 169 -4.26 -18.79 9.31
CA LEU A 169 -4.86 -19.07 10.61
C LEU A 169 -4.72 -17.89 11.57
N TRP A 170 -3.56 -17.22 11.55
CA TRP A 170 -3.33 -15.98 12.29
C TRP A 170 -4.24 -14.84 11.82
N PHE A 171 -4.36 -14.62 10.51
CA PHE A 171 -5.26 -13.60 9.99
C PHE A 171 -6.71 -13.90 10.37
N LYS A 172 -7.13 -15.17 10.27
CA LYS A 172 -8.47 -15.63 10.65
C LYS A 172 -8.75 -15.45 12.14
N SER A 173 -7.76 -15.66 13.02
CA SER A 173 -7.95 -15.47 14.46
C SER A 173 -8.14 -14.01 14.85
N LYS A 174 -7.61 -13.07 14.06
CA LYS A 174 -7.88 -11.64 14.18
C LYS A 174 -9.21 -11.26 13.51
N ASN A 175 -9.46 -11.77 12.30
CA ASN A 175 -10.64 -11.47 11.50
C ASN A 175 -11.85 -12.37 11.81
N ILE A 176 -12.41 -12.22 13.01
CA ILE A 176 -13.50 -13.09 13.49
C ILE A 176 -14.81 -12.76 12.78
N TYR A 177 -15.51 -13.79 12.30
CA TYR A 177 -16.86 -13.69 11.76
C TYR A 177 -17.88 -14.07 12.83
N SER A 178 -18.80 -13.17 13.16
CA SER A 178 -19.97 -13.56 13.97
C SER A 178 -20.95 -14.40 13.15
N SER A 179 -21.75 -15.25 13.81
CA SER A 179 -22.78 -16.04 13.13
C SER A 179 -23.80 -15.17 12.41
N SER A 180 -24.18 -14.03 13.00
CA SER A 180 -25.09 -13.06 12.39
C SER A 180 -24.48 -12.38 11.15
N PHE A 181 -23.18 -12.07 11.18
CA PHE A 181 -22.46 -11.55 10.02
C PHE A 181 -22.44 -12.56 8.88
N ILE A 182 -22.12 -13.82 9.17
CA ILE A 182 -22.10 -14.91 8.19
C ILE A 182 -23.46 -15.03 7.50
N GLU A 183 -24.55 -15.11 8.27
CA GLU A 183 -25.89 -15.29 7.71
C GLU A 183 -26.33 -14.07 6.87
N SER A 184 -26.01 -12.87 7.33
CA SER A 184 -26.30 -11.63 6.62
C SER A 184 -25.56 -11.54 5.27
N GLN A 185 -24.25 -11.81 5.27
CA GLN A 185 -23.44 -11.81 4.06
C GLN A 185 -23.90 -12.89 3.07
N ARG A 186 -24.11 -14.11 3.57
CA ARG A 186 -24.60 -15.25 2.79
C ARG A 186 -25.92 -14.94 2.11
N SER A 187 -26.90 -14.45 2.88
CA SER A 187 -28.22 -14.09 2.35
C SER A 187 -28.16 -12.97 1.30
N THR A 188 -27.34 -11.94 1.56
CA THR A 188 -27.19 -10.81 0.63
C THR A 188 -26.59 -11.26 -0.71
N ILE A 189 -25.51 -12.05 -0.67
CA ILE A 189 -24.83 -12.53 -1.88
C ILE A 189 -25.72 -13.51 -2.63
N PHE A 190 -26.35 -14.47 -1.94
CA PHE A 190 -27.27 -15.43 -2.56
C PHE A 190 -28.42 -14.72 -3.28
N ASN A 191 -29.11 -13.79 -2.61
CA ASN A 191 -30.25 -13.09 -3.21
C ASN A 191 -29.87 -12.27 -4.44
N ALA A 192 -28.67 -11.71 -4.48
CA ALA A 192 -28.15 -10.97 -5.64
C ALA A 192 -27.63 -11.87 -6.77
N ASN A 193 -27.48 -13.19 -6.54
CA ASN A 193 -26.82 -14.12 -7.46
C ASN A 193 -27.54 -15.49 -7.51
N ARG A 194 -28.89 -15.51 -7.50
CA ARG A 194 -29.69 -16.74 -7.48
C ARG A 194 -29.51 -17.64 -8.71
N GLU A 195 -29.05 -17.09 -9.82
CA GLU A 195 -28.72 -17.86 -11.02
C GLU A 195 -27.37 -18.59 -10.91
N LEU A 196 -26.53 -18.18 -9.96
CA LEU A 196 -25.17 -18.73 -9.78
C LEU A 196 -25.11 -19.79 -8.69
N TYR A 197 -25.95 -19.67 -7.66
CA TYR A 197 -25.96 -20.53 -6.48
C TYR A 197 -27.33 -21.18 -6.32
N GLU A 198 -27.36 -22.50 -6.15
CA GLU A 198 -28.61 -23.27 -6.00
C GLU A 198 -29.23 -23.04 -4.61
N SER A 199 -28.39 -22.90 -3.59
CA SER A 199 -28.78 -22.65 -2.20
C SER A 199 -27.91 -21.58 -1.53
N LYS A 200 -28.34 -21.11 -0.36
CA LYS A 200 -27.52 -20.19 0.44
C LYS A 200 -26.21 -20.85 0.88
N GLU A 201 -26.24 -22.15 1.13
CA GLU A 201 -25.15 -22.97 1.63
C GLU A 201 -23.97 -23.00 0.65
N ASP A 202 -24.26 -22.91 -0.65
CA ASP A 202 -23.29 -22.92 -1.75
C ASP A 202 -22.46 -21.64 -1.87
N VAL A 203 -22.88 -20.54 -1.22
CA VAL A 203 -22.13 -19.28 -1.25
C VAL A 203 -20.79 -19.45 -0.52
N PRO A 204 -19.64 -19.24 -1.20
CA PRO A 204 -18.34 -19.38 -0.59
C PRO A 204 -18.08 -18.33 0.49
N LYS A 205 -17.59 -18.78 1.66
CA LYS A 205 -17.21 -17.87 2.76
C LYS A 205 -16.09 -16.88 2.37
N GLN A 206 -15.31 -17.22 1.34
CA GLN A 206 -14.26 -16.38 0.75
C GLN A 206 -14.82 -15.14 0.02
N LEU A 207 -16.14 -15.02 -0.17
CA LEU A 207 -16.79 -13.79 -0.65
C LEU A 207 -17.25 -12.87 0.48
N PHE A 208 -17.21 -13.31 1.74
CA PHE A 208 -17.61 -12.48 2.88
C PHE A 208 -16.52 -11.45 3.19
N ARG A 209 -16.91 -10.23 3.58
CA ARG A 209 -15.98 -9.11 3.76
C ARG A 209 -16.28 -8.33 5.04
N THR A 210 -15.39 -8.41 6.01
CA THR A 210 -15.42 -7.60 7.25
C THR A 210 -14.84 -6.20 7.01
N SER A 211 -14.99 -5.30 7.98
CA SER A 211 -14.33 -3.98 7.96
C SER A 211 -12.82 -4.07 7.75
N LEU A 212 -12.15 -5.06 8.35
CA LEU A 212 -10.71 -5.29 8.16
C LEU A 212 -10.38 -5.60 6.69
N GLN A 213 -11.07 -6.58 6.11
CA GLN A 213 -10.86 -6.97 4.71
C GLN A 213 -11.15 -5.79 3.76
N ARG A 214 -12.23 -5.05 4.01
CA ARG A 214 -12.63 -3.88 3.24
C ARG A 214 -11.58 -2.78 3.27
N SER A 215 -11.01 -2.51 4.45
CA SER A 215 -9.95 -1.53 4.64
C SER A 215 -8.69 -1.91 3.86
N ILE A 216 -8.29 -3.18 3.94
CA ILE A 216 -7.15 -3.72 3.19
C ILE A 216 -7.40 -3.62 1.68
N GLN A 217 -8.60 -3.96 1.19
CA GLN A 217 -8.94 -3.83 -0.24
C GLN A 217 -8.85 -2.37 -0.72
N ILE A 218 -9.38 -1.41 0.05
CA ILE A 218 -9.30 0.02 -0.28
C ILE A 218 -7.84 0.48 -0.33
N MET A 219 -7.02 0.12 0.66
CA MET A 219 -5.60 0.48 0.69
C MET A 219 -4.81 -0.16 -0.45
N LYS A 220 -5.06 -1.43 -0.77
CA LYS A 220 -4.47 -2.11 -1.94
C LYS A 220 -4.82 -1.37 -3.23
N ARG A 221 -6.10 -1.01 -3.44
CA ARG A 221 -6.50 -0.25 -4.63
C ARG A 221 -5.85 1.14 -4.66
N HIS A 222 -5.83 1.86 -3.54
CA HIS A 222 -5.16 3.16 -3.45
C HIS A 222 -3.69 3.05 -3.84
N ARG A 223 -3.01 2.00 -3.35
CA ARG A 223 -1.64 1.65 -3.71
C ARG A 223 -1.52 1.35 -5.21
N ASP A 224 -2.37 0.53 -5.79
CA ASP A 224 -2.30 0.19 -7.22
C ASP A 224 -2.47 1.42 -8.12
N VAL A 225 -3.40 2.33 -7.80
CA VAL A 225 -3.55 3.59 -8.54
C VAL A 225 -2.33 4.49 -8.37
N HIS A 226 -1.81 4.63 -7.15
CA HIS A 226 -0.68 5.52 -6.87
C HIS A 226 0.61 5.09 -7.60
N PHE A 227 0.77 3.79 -7.83
CA PHE A 227 1.97 3.19 -8.40
C PHE A 227 1.81 2.66 -9.84
N ILE A 228 0.73 3.03 -10.56
CA ILE A 228 0.43 2.47 -11.89
C ILE A 228 1.60 2.59 -12.89
N ASP A 229 2.36 3.69 -12.84
CA ASP A 229 3.51 3.94 -13.72
C ASP A 229 4.83 4.00 -12.92
N LYS A 230 4.91 3.29 -11.78
CA LYS A 230 6.06 3.34 -10.85
C LYS A 230 6.52 1.93 -10.44
N ASP A 231 7.82 1.67 -10.59
CA ASP A 231 8.43 0.35 -10.31
C ASP A 231 8.59 0.01 -8.81
N PHE A 232 8.36 0.97 -7.91
CA PHE A 232 8.63 0.83 -6.47
C PHE A 232 7.37 0.52 -5.62
N LYS A 233 6.43 -0.24 -6.20
CA LYS A 233 5.13 -0.56 -5.59
C LYS A 233 5.29 -1.39 -4.29
N PRO A 234 4.87 -0.89 -3.10
CA PRO A 234 4.98 -1.65 -1.84
C PRO A 234 4.15 -2.93 -1.89
N ILE A 235 4.67 -4.10 -1.50
CA ILE A 235 3.96 -5.38 -1.61
C ILE A 235 2.74 -5.48 -0.69
N SER A 236 1.69 -6.19 -1.11
CA SER A 236 0.40 -6.22 -0.38
C SER A 236 0.44 -6.92 0.97
N ILE A 237 1.40 -7.84 1.18
CA ILE A 237 1.55 -8.53 2.45
C ILE A 237 1.92 -7.55 3.57
N ILE A 238 2.78 -6.55 3.30
CA ILE A 238 3.15 -5.51 4.27
C ILE A 238 1.91 -4.74 4.75
N ILE A 239 1.06 -4.29 3.82
CA ILE A 239 -0.19 -3.58 4.16
C ILE A 239 -1.07 -4.50 5.01
N THR A 240 -1.28 -5.73 4.54
CA THR A 240 -2.15 -6.71 5.22
C THR A 240 -1.66 -7.01 6.63
N THR A 241 -0.36 -7.28 6.81
CA THR A 241 0.24 -7.66 8.10
C THR A 241 0.17 -6.50 9.08
N ILE A 242 0.64 -5.30 8.70
CA ILE A 242 0.62 -4.14 9.60
C ILE A 242 -0.82 -3.80 9.99
N THR A 243 -1.75 -3.67 9.03
CA THR A 243 -3.16 -3.37 9.34
C THR A 243 -3.77 -4.38 10.31
N THR A 244 -3.54 -5.68 10.09
CA THR A 244 -4.10 -6.75 10.94
C THR A 244 -3.49 -6.76 12.34
N GLN A 245 -2.24 -6.29 12.50
CA GLN A 245 -1.60 -6.21 13.82
C GLN A 245 -2.07 -4.99 14.63
N VAL A 246 -2.33 -3.86 13.98
CA VAL A 246 -2.57 -2.59 14.68
C VAL A 246 -4.04 -2.23 14.85
N TYR A 247 -4.94 -2.83 14.06
CA TYR A 247 -6.34 -2.43 14.08
C TYR A 247 -7.08 -2.87 15.34
N ASN A 248 -8.12 -2.12 15.71
CA ASN A 248 -9.07 -2.52 16.74
C ASN A 248 -10.25 -3.32 16.12
N SER A 249 -10.63 -4.44 16.73
CA SER A 249 -11.70 -5.31 16.23
C SER A 249 -13.07 -4.65 16.11
N GLU A 250 -13.33 -3.58 16.87
CA GLU A 250 -14.58 -2.82 16.83
C GLU A 250 -14.57 -1.67 15.81
N SER A 251 -13.41 -1.40 15.21
CA SER A 251 -13.24 -0.27 14.29
C SER A 251 -13.96 -0.49 12.96
N ASN A 252 -14.55 0.58 12.44
CA ASN A 252 -15.09 0.63 11.09
C ASN A 252 -13.99 0.88 10.05
N ILE A 253 -14.34 0.93 8.76
CA ILE A 253 -13.36 1.03 7.67
C ILE A 253 -12.48 2.28 7.80
N ILE A 254 -13.09 3.43 8.12
CA ILE A 254 -12.35 4.69 8.27
C ILE A 254 -11.35 4.58 9.42
N GLN A 255 -11.81 4.07 10.57
CA GLN A 255 -10.99 3.93 11.76
C GLN A 255 -9.81 2.97 11.53
N ILE A 256 -10.02 1.83 10.87
CA ILE A 256 -8.94 0.88 10.57
C ILE A 256 -7.88 1.49 9.64
N ILE A 257 -8.30 2.24 8.62
CA ILE A 257 -7.36 2.95 7.73
C ILE A 257 -6.59 4.02 8.51
N ASP A 258 -7.27 4.78 9.38
CA ASP A 258 -6.63 5.79 10.24
C ASP A 258 -5.64 5.17 11.24
N GLU A 259 -5.96 4.03 11.84
CA GLU A 259 -5.08 3.27 12.72
C GLU A 259 -3.80 2.84 11.99
N PHE A 260 -3.91 2.32 10.77
CA PHE A 260 -2.77 1.98 9.93
C PHE A 260 -1.91 3.21 9.58
N ILE A 261 -2.55 4.32 9.17
CA ILE A 261 -1.85 5.57 8.82
C ILE A 261 -1.11 6.11 10.04
N ASN A 262 -1.80 6.24 11.18
CA ASN A 262 -1.24 6.80 12.40
C ASN A 262 -0.09 5.94 12.92
N TYR A 263 -0.24 4.62 12.88
CA TYR A 263 0.84 3.70 13.24
C TYR A 263 2.05 3.90 12.32
N THR A 264 1.90 3.71 11.01
CA THR A 264 3.04 3.77 10.07
C THR A 264 3.75 5.12 10.06
N LEU A 265 3.01 6.22 10.09
CA LEU A 265 3.59 7.56 10.08
C LEU A 265 4.24 7.94 11.41
N SER A 266 3.67 7.55 12.56
CA SER A 266 4.31 7.80 13.86
C SER A 266 5.62 7.02 14.01
N ARG A 267 5.69 5.79 13.48
CA ARG A 267 6.92 5.00 13.42
C ARG A 267 7.98 5.69 12.56
N ASN A 268 7.60 6.20 11.38
CA ASN A 268 8.51 6.93 10.50
C ASN A 268 9.01 8.23 11.15
N GLU A 269 8.10 9.04 11.69
CA GLU A 269 8.45 10.31 12.36
C GLU A 269 9.39 10.06 13.54
N PHE A 270 9.11 9.05 14.35
CA PHE A 270 9.98 8.66 15.46
C PHE A 270 11.37 8.25 14.96
N LEU A 271 11.46 7.44 13.92
CA LEU A 271 12.73 7.00 13.36
C LEU A 271 13.54 8.16 12.81
N ILE A 272 12.91 9.08 12.07
CA ILE A 272 13.58 10.26 11.51
C ILE A 272 14.11 11.16 12.63
N LYS A 273 13.30 11.39 13.67
CA LYS A 273 13.63 12.29 14.78
C LYS A 273 14.76 11.73 15.65
N ASN A 274 14.73 10.43 15.93
CA ASN A 274 15.59 9.82 16.94
C ASN A 274 16.74 8.98 16.35
N GLY A 275 16.67 8.60 15.08
CA GLY A 275 17.65 7.72 14.43
C GLY A 275 17.50 6.23 14.79
N TYR A 276 16.50 5.87 15.59
CA TYR A 276 16.19 4.50 15.97
C TYR A 276 14.68 4.31 16.10
N LEU A 277 14.23 3.05 16.22
CA LEU A 277 12.83 2.70 16.41
C LEU A 277 12.69 1.70 17.56
N ASN A 278 11.73 1.91 18.46
CA ASN A 278 11.47 0.98 19.57
C ASN A 278 10.92 -0.33 19.01
N ASN A 279 11.42 -1.48 19.45
CA ASN A 279 10.93 -2.77 18.95
C ASN A 279 9.47 -3.01 19.37
N ASP A 280 8.58 -3.20 18.39
CA ASP A 280 7.20 -3.66 18.61
C ASP A 280 6.85 -4.97 17.87
N ASN A 281 7.79 -5.55 17.13
CA ASN A 281 7.64 -6.74 16.29
C ASN A 281 6.59 -6.61 15.16
N ILE A 282 6.28 -5.38 14.74
CA ILE A 282 5.36 -5.10 13.63
C ILE A 282 6.10 -4.43 12.48
N LEU A 283 6.78 -3.32 12.76
CA LEU A 283 7.58 -2.55 11.80
C LEU A 283 8.77 -1.97 12.53
N ASP A 284 9.91 -2.66 12.48
CA ASP A 284 11.10 -2.31 13.23
C ASP A 284 12.25 -1.86 12.31
N TYR A 285 13.20 -1.15 12.91
CA TYR A 285 14.44 -0.75 12.25
C TYR A 285 15.61 -0.90 13.23
N SER A 286 16.52 -1.83 12.94
CA SER A 286 17.70 -2.08 13.76
C SER A 286 18.91 -2.42 12.90
N ASN A 287 20.11 -1.98 13.32
CA ASN A 287 21.37 -2.23 12.60
C ASN A 287 21.33 -1.87 11.11
N GLY A 288 20.65 -0.76 10.76
CA GLY A 288 20.50 -0.32 9.37
C GLY A 288 19.52 -1.13 8.53
N LYS A 289 18.73 -2.04 9.13
CA LYS A 289 17.80 -2.93 8.43
C LYS A 289 16.37 -2.78 8.93
N TRP A 290 15.44 -2.72 7.99
CA TRP A 290 14.00 -2.83 8.20
C TRP A 290 13.59 -4.27 8.49
N GLN A 291 12.68 -4.45 9.43
CA GLN A 291 12.09 -5.73 9.80
C GLN A 291 10.57 -5.60 9.89
N ILE A 292 9.86 -6.41 9.10
CA ILE A 292 8.42 -6.64 9.23
C ILE A 292 8.29 -8.16 9.32
N PRO A 293 8.37 -8.73 10.54
CA PRO A 293 8.45 -10.16 10.71
C PRO A 293 7.13 -10.84 10.33
N ASN A 294 7.21 -12.06 9.79
CA ASN A 294 6.03 -12.90 9.66
C ASN A 294 5.53 -13.28 11.08
N PRO A 295 4.29 -12.91 11.46
CA PRO A 295 3.78 -13.09 12.82
C PRO A 295 3.65 -14.56 13.26
N VAL A 296 3.82 -15.51 12.34
CA VAL A 296 3.72 -16.96 12.63
C VAL A 296 5.03 -17.72 12.49
N ASP A 297 6.15 -17.02 12.27
CA ASP A 297 7.46 -17.64 12.06
C ASP A 297 8.38 -17.53 13.29
N TYR A 298 7.85 -17.89 14.48
CA TYR A 298 8.54 -17.74 15.77
C TYR A 298 9.41 -18.95 16.17
N GLY A 299 9.31 -20.08 15.45
CA GLY A 299 10.02 -21.32 15.78
C GLY A 299 11.40 -21.48 15.13
N ARG A 300 11.89 -20.47 14.40
CA ARG A 300 13.16 -20.51 13.66
C ARG A 300 14.22 -19.60 14.28
N PRO A 301 15.52 -19.86 14.05
CA PRO A 301 16.59 -18.92 14.38
C PRO A 301 16.32 -17.56 13.71
N GLU A 302 16.72 -16.47 14.36
CA GLU A 302 16.47 -15.10 13.88
C GLU A 302 16.96 -14.86 12.44
N SER A 303 18.08 -15.47 12.06
CA SER A 303 18.65 -15.38 10.70
C SER A 303 17.83 -16.08 9.62
N GLU A 304 16.87 -16.92 9.99
CA GLU A 304 16.00 -17.69 9.09
C GLU A 304 14.53 -17.27 9.14
N LYS A 305 14.19 -16.31 10.00
CA LYS A 305 12.82 -15.81 10.10
C LYS A 305 12.46 -15.00 8.87
N GLU A 306 11.26 -15.23 8.35
CA GLU A 306 10.76 -14.47 7.21
C GLU A 306 10.55 -12.99 7.58
N ASN A 307 11.17 -12.11 6.80
CA ASN A 307 11.02 -10.66 6.90
C ASN A 307 10.39 -10.13 5.62
N PHE A 308 9.17 -9.61 5.71
CA PHE A 308 8.45 -9.05 4.55
C PHE A 308 9.09 -7.76 4.01
N ALA A 309 10.02 -7.14 4.75
CA ALA A 309 10.81 -5.98 4.32
C ALA A 309 12.21 -6.36 3.80
N ASP A 310 12.48 -7.63 3.50
CA ASP A 310 13.76 -8.10 2.96
C ASP A 310 14.23 -7.28 1.74
N ARG A 311 13.33 -6.99 0.80
CA ARG A 311 13.61 -6.17 -0.38
C ARG A 311 13.90 -4.71 -0.06
N TRP A 312 13.33 -4.16 1.02
CA TRP A 312 13.65 -2.79 1.44
C TRP A 312 15.11 -2.66 1.84
N ASN A 313 15.70 -3.73 2.39
CA ASN A 313 17.11 -3.76 2.79
C ASN A 313 18.07 -3.90 1.59
N MET A 314 17.58 -4.36 0.44
CA MET A 314 18.33 -4.40 -0.81
C MET A 314 18.13 -3.13 -1.63
N GLU A 315 16.92 -2.57 -1.58
CA GLU A 315 16.50 -1.41 -2.36
C GLU A 315 15.79 -0.38 -1.44
N PRO A 316 16.54 0.52 -0.76
CA PRO A 316 15.96 1.45 0.22
C PRO A 316 14.86 2.37 -0.33
N LYS A 317 14.81 2.56 -1.66
CA LYS A 317 13.75 3.30 -2.35
C LYS A 317 12.35 2.70 -2.10
N LEU A 318 12.25 1.39 -1.85
CA LEU A 318 10.98 0.72 -1.57
C LEU A 318 10.38 1.15 -0.22
N ALA A 319 11.20 1.30 0.83
CA ALA A 319 10.75 1.82 2.12
C ALA A 319 10.30 3.27 2.00
N ASN A 320 11.07 4.10 1.28
CA ASN A 320 10.70 5.50 1.03
C ASN A 320 9.37 5.61 0.29
N ALA A 321 9.20 4.82 -0.77
CA ALA A 321 7.95 4.76 -1.53
C ALA A 321 6.76 4.34 -0.66
N PHE A 322 6.94 3.39 0.27
CA PHE A 322 5.90 2.98 1.21
C PHE A 322 5.47 4.14 2.12
N PHE A 323 6.40 4.84 2.76
CA PHE A 323 6.04 5.94 3.65
C PHE A 323 5.50 7.17 2.91
N GLU A 324 6.04 7.48 1.72
CA GLU A 324 5.47 8.49 0.83
C GLU A 324 4.00 8.18 0.50
N TRP A 325 3.72 6.91 0.18
CA TRP A 325 2.36 6.43 -0.06
C TRP A 325 1.48 6.52 1.20
N CYS A 326 1.98 6.23 2.40
CA CYS A 326 1.22 6.42 3.64
C CYS A 326 0.83 7.88 3.86
N HIS A 327 1.73 8.84 3.57
CA HIS A 327 1.41 10.26 3.61
C HIS A 327 0.36 10.64 2.54
N GLN A 328 0.45 10.07 1.34
CA GLN A 328 -0.58 10.28 0.30
C GLN A 328 -1.94 9.73 0.74
N LEU A 329 -1.96 8.52 1.29
CA LEU A 329 -3.19 7.89 1.79
C LEU A 329 -3.82 8.74 2.90
N LYS A 330 -3.02 9.31 3.81
CA LYS A 330 -3.50 10.26 4.84
C LYS A 330 -4.18 11.48 4.22
N ARG A 331 -3.54 12.13 3.25
CA ARG A 331 -4.09 13.31 2.57
C ARG A 331 -5.41 12.98 1.88
N ASP A 332 -5.43 11.91 1.09
CA ASP A 332 -6.60 11.50 0.32
C ASP A 332 -7.76 11.07 1.24
N MET A 333 -7.47 10.39 2.35
CA MET A 333 -8.46 10.08 3.38
C MET A 333 -9.03 11.33 4.05
N ASN A 334 -8.20 12.35 4.33
CA ASN A 334 -8.67 13.61 4.90
C ASN A 334 -9.52 14.38 3.90
N SER A 335 -9.09 14.47 2.64
CA SER A 335 -9.86 15.08 1.55
C SER A 335 -11.20 14.37 1.35
N PHE A 336 -11.25 13.04 1.47
CA PHE A 336 -12.48 12.26 1.44
C PHE A 336 -13.40 12.56 2.61
N LYS A 337 -12.89 12.58 3.84
CA LYS A 337 -13.70 12.91 5.03
C LYS A 337 -14.30 14.32 4.92
N LYS A 338 -13.54 15.27 4.37
CA LYS A 338 -13.94 16.66 4.16
C LYS A 338 -14.97 16.82 3.03
N SER A 339 -14.70 16.21 1.88
CA SER A 339 -15.57 16.32 0.70
C SER A 339 -16.82 15.46 0.79
N GLY A 340 -16.77 14.30 1.43
CA GLY A 340 -17.81 13.29 1.33
C GLY A 340 -17.97 12.70 -0.08
N LEU A 341 -16.96 12.84 -0.95
CA LEU A 341 -16.91 12.27 -2.30
C LEU A 341 -15.75 11.29 -2.43
N SER A 342 -16.02 10.08 -2.92
CA SER A 342 -15.00 9.04 -3.11
C SER A 342 -13.89 9.42 -4.08
N ASP A 343 -14.14 10.37 -4.98
CA ASP A 343 -13.14 10.85 -5.95
C ASP A 343 -11.89 11.41 -5.28
N SER A 344 -12.07 11.99 -4.08
CA SER A 344 -10.99 12.51 -3.25
C SER A 344 -10.06 11.42 -2.72
N LEU A 345 -10.49 10.14 -2.69
CA LEU A 345 -9.63 9.00 -2.35
C LEU A 345 -8.75 8.55 -3.52
N ASN A 346 -8.95 9.09 -4.72
CA ASN A 346 -8.17 8.73 -5.90
C ASN A 346 -8.14 7.21 -6.19
N LEU A 347 -9.26 6.50 -5.98
CA LEU A 347 -9.34 5.06 -6.25
C LEU A 347 -9.62 4.74 -7.73
N LYS A 348 -9.85 5.78 -8.55
CA LYS A 348 -10.20 5.71 -9.98
C LYS A 348 -11.37 4.76 -10.26
N THR A 349 -12.36 4.78 -9.37
CA THR A 349 -13.65 4.11 -9.52
C THR A 349 -14.68 5.08 -10.09
N LYS A 350 -15.92 4.63 -10.29
CA LYS A 350 -17.04 5.56 -10.38
C LYS A 350 -17.15 6.39 -9.09
N SER A 351 -17.73 7.58 -9.19
CA SER A 351 -17.92 8.47 -8.04
C SER A 351 -19.06 7.99 -7.14
N PHE A 352 -18.86 8.12 -5.82
CA PHE A 352 -19.83 7.81 -4.78
C PHE A 352 -19.87 8.96 -3.76
N GLY A 353 -21.06 9.24 -3.23
CA GLY A 353 -21.32 10.36 -2.34
C GLY A 353 -22.09 11.50 -3.01
N ILE A 354 -22.50 12.49 -2.21
CA ILE A 354 -23.30 13.65 -2.66
C ILE A 354 -22.64 14.99 -2.31
N GLY A 355 -21.36 14.95 -1.94
CA GLY A 355 -20.61 16.13 -1.56
C GLY A 355 -20.10 16.95 -2.75
N GLU A 356 -19.17 17.86 -2.47
CA GLU A 356 -18.51 18.71 -3.46
C GLU A 356 -17.03 18.33 -3.61
N LYS A 357 -16.44 18.61 -4.78
CA LYS A 357 -15.01 18.41 -4.98
C LYS A 357 -14.19 19.18 -3.95
N VAL A 358 -13.16 18.53 -3.41
CA VAL A 358 -12.36 19.06 -2.30
C VAL A 358 -11.63 20.36 -2.65
N ASP A 359 -11.19 20.53 -3.90
CA ASP A 359 -10.54 21.75 -4.40
C ASP A 359 -11.45 22.97 -4.26
N ARG A 360 -12.72 22.85 -4.65
CA ARG A 360 -13.71 23.93 -4.52
C ARG A 360 -13.99 24.31 -3.07
N ILE A 361 -14.12 23.30 -2.21
CA ILE A 361 -14.30 23.50 -0.76
C ILE A 361 -13.11 24.28 -0.20
N LEU A 362 -11.89 23.84 -0.50
CA LEU A 362 -10.66 24.47 -0.02
C LEU A 362 -10.47 25.89 -0.56
N ILE A 363 -10.76 26.14 -1.84
CA ILE A 363 -10.69 27.48 -2.43
C ILE A 363 -11.63 28.42 -1.68
N LYS A 364 -12.89 28.02 -1.48
CA LYS A 364 -13.88 28.81 -0.76
C LYS A 364 -13.44 29.12 0.67
N GLU A 365 -13.02 28.09 1.41
CA GLU A 365 -12.55 28.26 2.80
C GLU A 365 -11.31 29.16 2.87
N THR A 366 -10.38 29.02 1.92
CA THR A 366 -9.18 29.88 1.85
C THR A 366 -9.56 31.34 1.62
N TYR A 367 -10.51 31.63 0.72
CA TYR A 367 -11.03 33.00 0.53
C TYR A 367 -11.75 33.53 1.78
N ASP A 368 -12.58 32.72 2.42
CA ASP A 368 -13.33 33.13 3.62
C ASP A 368 -12.39 33.44 4.80
N LEU A 369 -11.30 32.66 4.97
CA LEU A 369 -10.26 32.92 5.97
C LEU A 369 -9.52 34.23 5.67
N PHE A 370 -9.16 34.45 4.41
CA PHE A 370 -8.48 35.65 3.95
C PHE A 370 -9.31 36.93 4.18
N GLU A 371 -10.62 36.90 3.91
CA GLU A 371 -11.51 38.05 4.13
C GLU A 371 -11.77 38.36 5.61
N LYS A 372 -11.71 37.35 6.49
CA LYS A 372 -11.93 37.53 7.94
C LYS A 372 -10.73 38.10 8.69
N GLY A 373 -9.58 38.29 8.03
CA GLY A 373 -8.34 38.79 8.66
C GLY A 373 -7.77 37.84 9.72
N LEU A 374 -8.29 36.62 9.82
CA LEU A 374 -7.84 35.57 10.75
C LEU A 374 -6.70 34.79 10.10
N GLY A 375 -5.52 34.84 10.72
CA GLY A 375 -4.51 33.76 10.58
C GLY A 375 -3.41 33.98 9.54
N LEU A 376 -2.60 35.03 9.69
CA LEU A 376 -1.28 35.06 9.04
C LEU A 376 -0.21 34.24 9.80
N PHE A 377 -0.50 33.76 11.03
CA PHE A 377 0.54 33.26 11.95
C PHE A 377 0.16 32.09 12.87
N SER A 378 -0.99 31.44 12.67
CA SER A 378 -1.28 30.19 13.38
C SER A 378 -2.24 29.36 12.57
N SER A 379 -1.88 28.10 12.29
CA SER A 379 -2.72 27.01 11.75
C SER A 379 -3.61 27.25 10.50
N GLY A 380 -3.72 28.47 9.97
CA GLY A 380 -4.68 28.93 8.94
C GLY A 380 -4.10 28.99 7.53
N ASN A 381 -2.86 28.55 7.32
CA ASN A 381 -2.31 28.31 5.97
C ASN A 381 -2.57 26.88 5.49
N ARG A 382 -3.27 26.06 6.29
CA ARG A 382 -3.44 24.63 6.01
C ARG A 382 -4.18 24.40 4.69
N GLU A 383 -5.22 25.19 4.41
CA GLU A 383 -6.02 25.07 3.20
C GLU A 383 -5.20 25.41 1.94
N LEU A 384 -4.37 26.46 1.99
CA LEU A 384 -3.46 26.78 0.88
C LEU A 384 -2.41 25.69 0.69
N LEU A 385 -1.81 25.17 1.76
CA LEU A 385 -0.86 24.05 1.65
C LEU A 385 -1.53 22.77 1.10
N GLU A 386 -2.77 22.49 1.49
CA GLU A 386 -3.58 21.40 0.95
C GLU A 386 -3.88 21.62 -0.55
N LEU A 387 -4.19 22.85 -0.97
CA LEU A 387 -4.35 23.20 -2.39
C LEU A 387 -3.05 23.02 -3.18
N ILE A 388 -1.89 23.37 -2.60
CA ILE A 388 -0.59 23.13 -3.22
C ILE A 388 -0.35 21.63 -3.40
N HIS A 389 -0.67 20.80 -2.40
CA HIS A 389 -0.61 19.33 -2.53
C HIS A 389 -1.49 18.83 -3.68
N LEU A 390 -2.75 19.30 -3.76
CA LEU A 390 -3.64 18.95 -4.87
C LEU A 390 -3.07 19.39 -6.22
N GLY A 391 -2.41 20.55 -6.30
CA GLY A 391 -1.79 21.07 -7.51
C GLY A 391 -0.61 20.19 -7.97
N ILE A 392 0.26 19.80 -7.03
CA ILE A 392 1.37 18.86 -7.29
C ILE A 392 0.84 17.52 -7.81
N GLU A 393 -0.30 17.08 -7.28
CA GLU A 393 -0.94 15.80 -7.64
C GLU A 393 -1.78 15.86 -8.92
N GLY A 394 -1.88 17.03 -9.57
CA GLY A 394 -2.71 17.24 -10.75
C GLY A 394 -4.22 17.10 -10.47
N LYS A 395 -4.64 17.32 -9.22
CA LYS A 395 -6.04 17.23 -8.77
C LYS A 395 -6.76 18.59 -8.76
N THR A 396 -6.03 19.68 -8.94
CA THR A 396 -6.57 21.04 -9.13
C THR A 396 -5.72 21.79 -10.14
N GLU A 397 -6.33 22.75 -10.84
CA GLU A 397 -5.60 23.70 -11.68
C GLU A 397 -4.75 24.64 -10.81
N TRP A 398 -3.62 25.10 -11.35
CA TRP A 398 -2.68 25.95 -10.61
C TRP A 398 -3.11 27.41 -10.53
N GLU A 399 -3.85 27.90 -11.52
CA GLU A 399 -4.23 29.32 -11.65
C GLU A 399 -4.97 29.84 -10.41
N PRO A 400 -6.01 29.17 -9.87
CA PRO A 400 -6.68 29.61 -8.64
C PRO A 400 -5.76 29.58 -7.42
N VAL A 401 -4.84 28.61 -7.34
CA VAL A 401 -3.91 28.46 -6.22
C VAL A 401 -2.88 29.59 -6.23
N ILE A 402 -2.40 29.98 -7.42
CA ILE A 402 -1.48 31.10 -7.62
C ILE A 402 -2.15 32.41 -7.23
N GLU A 403 -3.37 32.65 -7.70
CA GLU A 403 -4.11 33.87 -7.39
C GLU A 403 -4.31 34.04 -5.87
N LEU A 404 -4.66 32.95 -5.18
CA LEU A 404 -4.74 32.94 -3.72
C LEU A 404 -3.39 33.26 -3.08
N ALA A 405 -2.31 32.60 -3.49
CA ALA A 405 -0.98 32.83 -2.94
C ALA A 405 -0.47 34.28 -3.16
N GLU A 406 -0.75 34.87 -4.33
CA GLU A 406 -0.42 36.27 -4.63
C GLU A 406 -1.22 37.24 -3.75
N ARG A 407 -2.51 36.97 -3.54
CA ARG A 407 -3.34 37.76 -2.62
C ARG A 407 -2.82 37.72 -1.19
N PHE A 408 -2.42 36.54 -0.68
CA PHE A 408 -1.77 36.41 0.62
C PHE A 408 -0.48 37.20 0.69
N TYR A 409 0.38 37.06 -0.32
CA TYR A 409 1.64 37.79 -0.40
C TYR A 409 1.43 39.32 -0.36
N HIS A 410 0.46 39.85 -1.11
CA HIS A 410 0.23 41.29 -1.21
C HIS A 410 -0.45 41.91 0.02
N LYS A 411 -1.34 41.17 0.71
CA LYS A 411 -1.98 41.67 1.95
C LYS A 411 -1.17 41.39 3.22
N ALA A 412 -0.14 40.56 3.17
CA ALA A 412 0.67 40.24 4.34
C ALA A 412 1.38 41.48 4.92
N ASN A 413 1.22 41.69 6.23
CA ASN A 413 1.99 42.69 6.96
C ASN A 413 3.49 42.39 6.88
N GLU A 414 4.31 43.44 6.84
CA GLU A 414 5.77 43.30 6.85
C GLU A 414 6.27 42.47 8.04
N GLY A 415 7.38 41.77 7.83
CA GLY A 415 7.97 40.84 8.81
C GLY A 415 7.76 39.37 8.42
N GLU A 416 7.74 38.50 9.43
CA GLU A 416 7.78 37.04 9.25
C GLU A 416 6.63 36.49 8.40
N GLY A 417 5.43 37.07 8.49
CA GLY A 417 4.24 36.56 7.81
C GLY A 417 4.27 36.81 6.32
N LYS A 418 4.85 37.94 5.92
CA LYS A 418 5.16 38.22 4.51
C LYS A 418 6.22 37.27 3.99
N ASP A 419 7.21 36.92 4.82
CA ASP A 419 8.23 35.95 4.46
C ASP A 419 7.65 34.53 4.29
N VAL A 420 6.73 34.10 5.16
CA VAL A 420 5.96 32.84 4.99
C VAL A 420 5.14 32.86 3.69
N ALA A 421 4.40 33.93 3.44
CA ALA A 421 3.58 34.06 2.23
C ALA A 421 4.44 34.02 0.95
N LYS A 422 5.62 34.66 0.96
CA LYS A 422 6.60 34.59 -0.13
C LYS A 422 7.14 33.18 -0.34
N VAL A 423 7.51 32.47 0.73
CA VAL A 423 7.96 31.07 0.63
C VAL A 423 6.88 30.19 0.01
N ASN A 424 5.61 30.37 0.41
CA ASN A 424 4.47 29.66 -0.17
C ASN A 424 4.26 29.98 -1.66
N TYR A 425 4.41 31.25 -2.04
CA TYR A 425 4.36 31.66 -3.44
C TYR A 425 5.50 31.03 -4.26
N TYR A 426 6.74 31.09 -3.76
CA TYR A 426 7.90 30.54 -4.47
C TYR A 426 7.86 29.02 -4.60
N GLN A 427 7.36 28.27 -3.62
CA GLN A 427 7.25 26.81 -3.75
C GLN A 427 6.25 26.40 -4.85
N ILE A 428 5.16 27.14 -5.05
CA ILE A 428 4.22 26.90 -6.16
C ILE A 428 4.97 26.99 -7.48
N PHE A 429 5.83 28.00 -7.63
CA PHE A 429 6.63 28.19 -8.83
C PHE A 429 7.64 27.05 -9.04
N SER A 430 8.34 26.62 -7.98
CA SER A 430 9.27 25.47 -8.03
C SER A 430 8.58 24.16 -8.41
N HIS A 431 7.43 23.86 -7.81
CA HIS A 431 6.66 22.63 -8.09
C HIS A 431 6.13 22.56 -9.52
N ARG A 432 6.01 23.70 -10.19
CA ARG A 432 5.68 23.79 -11.62
C ARG A 432 6.90 23.63 -12.54
N GLY A 433 8.07 23.29 -11.99
CA GLY A 433 9.31 23.08 -12.75
C GLY A 433 9.93 24.35 -13.33
N LYS A 434 9.55 25.53 -12.82
CA LYS A 434 10.06 26.81 -13.33
C LYS A 434 11.34 27.25 -12.60
N SER A 435 12.31 27.75 -13.34
CA SER A 435 13.57 28.27 -12.77
C SER A 435 13.41 29.69 -12.21
N PHE A 436 13.91 29.94 -11.02
CA PHE A 436 13.89 31.27 -10.42
C PHE A 436 14.77 32.26 -11.18
N SER A 437 14.24 33.47 -11.39
CA SER A 437 15.03 34.63 -11.83
C SER A 437 16.03 35.04 -10.75
N ASP A 438 17.08 35.78 -11.14
CA ASP A 438 18.08 36.27 -10.18
C ASP A 438 17.47 37.14 -9.08
N LYS A 439 16.43 37.92 -9.43
CA LYS A 439 15.65 38.72 -8.47
C LYS A 439 14.92 37.84 -7.46
N ALA A 440 14.29 36.76 -7.91
CA ALA A 440 13.60 35.81 -7.01
C ALA A 440 14.59 35.08 -6.10
N LYS A 441 15.73 34.63 -6.64
CA LYS A 441 16.81 34.02 -5.83
C LYS A 441 17.36 34.99 -4.78
N ALA A 442 17.59 36.26 -5.15
CA ALA A 442 18.04 37.29 -4.22
C ALA A 442 17.02 37.55 -3.11
N ASP A 443 15.72 37.55 -3.43
CA ASP A 443 14.66 37.70 -2.43
C ASP A 443 14.62 36.50 -1.46
N ILE A 444 14.72 35.26 -1.96
CA ILE A 444 14.80 34.05 -1.13
C ILE A 444 16.01 34.10 -0.19
N LEU A 445 17.18 34.52 -0.69
CA LEU A 445 18.38 34.69 0.13
C LEU A 445 18.21 35.78 1.20
N ASN A 446 17.48 36.86 0.89
CA ASN A 446 17.19 37.91 1.87
C ASN A 446 16.21 37.42 2.96
N ILE A 447 15.20 36.61 2.60
CA ILE A 447 14.33 35.93 3.57
C ILE A 447 15.17 35.05 4.50
N LEU A 448 16.06 34.21 3.93
CA LEU A 448 16.94 33.33 4.70
C LEU A 448 17.83 34.12 5.67
N ARG A 449 18.40 35.25 5.24
CA ARG A 449 19.24 36.10 6.10
C ARG A 449 18.48 36.72 7.27
N ARG A 450 17.25 37.21 7.03
CA ARG A 450 16.41 37.79 8.10
C ARG A 450 15.99 36.75 9.13
N ASN A 451 15.73 35.52 8.69
CA ASN A 451 15.14 34.46 9.50
C ASN A 451 16.13 33.31 9.79
N SER A 452 17.44 33.58 9.79
CA SER A 452 18.48 32.54 9.93
C SER A 452 18.47 31.84 11.30
N HIS A 453 17.73 32.38 12.26
CA HIS A 453 17.56 31.82 13.60
C HIS A 453 16.46 30.74 13.66
N SER A 454 15.58 30.65 12.66
CA SER A 454 14.54 29.61 12.58
C SER A 454 14.96 28.51 11.62
N ALA A 455 14.98 27.27 12.11
CA ALA A 455 15.33 26.09 11.31
C ALA A 455 14.29 25.83 10.21
N SER A 456 13.03 26.25 10.38
CA SER A 456 12.00 26.14 9.32
C SER A 456 12.32 27.02 8.13
N PHE A 457 12.66 28.29 8.34
CA PHE A 457 13.09 29.19 7.26
C PHE A 457 14.39 28.73 6.62
N VAL A 458 15.35 28.25 7.42
CA VAL A 458 16.57 27.65 6.90
C VAL A 458 16.25 26.49 5.97
N LEU A 459 15.42 25.54 6.39
CA LEU A 459 15.02 24.40 5.58
C LEU A 459 14.27 24.84 4.31
N CYS A 460 13.20 25.62 4.45
CA CYS A 460 12.33 26.02 3.34
C CYS A 460 13.09 26.81 2.26
N CYS A 461 13.93 27.77 2.64
CA CYS A 461 14.71 28.53 1.66
C CYS A 461 15.74 27.65 0.95
N ASN A 462 16.40 26.74 1.67
CA ASN A 462 17.36 25.81 1.06
C ASN A 462 16.67 24.77 0.16
N LEU A 463 15.41 24.40 0.43
CA LEU A 463 14.62 23.55 -0.47
C LEU A 463 14.34 24.28 -1.79
N LEU A 464 13.93 25.54 -1.73
CA LEU A 464 13.72 26.37 -2.93
C LEU A 464 15.00 26.55 -3.74
N LEU A 465 16.14 26.72 -3.06
CA LEU A 465 17.45 26.91 -3.68
C LEU A 465 18.11 25.59 -4.13
N GLY A 466 17.55 24.43 -3.80
CA GLY A 466 18.12 23.12 -4.12
C GLY A 466 19.37 22.74 -3.30
N THR A 467 19.56 23.38 -2.14
CA THR A 467 20.73 23.20 -1.25
C THR A 467 20.38 22.55 0.09
N ALA A 468 19.13 22.10 0.27
CA ALA A 468 18.67 21.46 1.51
C ALA A 468 19.40 20.14 1.79
N ASN A 469 19.61 19.83 3.07
CA ASN A 469 20.23 18.59 3.52
C ASN A 469 19.50 17.97 4.72
N GLN A 470 19.87 16.74 5.05
CA GLN A 470 19.28 15.95 6.14
C GLN A 470 19.35 16.64 7.51
N GLN A 471 20.45 17.34 7.81
CA GLN A 471 20.63 18.02 9.09
C GLN A 471 19.62 19.17 9.25
N MET A 472 19.33 19.89 8.16
CA MET A 472 18.32 20.95 8.16
C MET A 472 16.92 20.40 8.45
N ILE A 473 16.57 19.23 7.89
CA ILE A 473 15.28 18.59 8.16
C ILE A 473 15.20 18.17 9.63
N ARG A 474 16.23 17.51 10.16
CA ARG A 474 16.29 17.12 11.58
C ARG A 474 16.23 18.32 12.52
N ALA A 475 16.91 19.42 12.18
CA ALA A 475 16.87 20.65 12.97
C ALA A 475 15.45 21.24 13.01
N CYS A 476 14.79 21.32 11.85
CA CYS A 476 13.41 21.80 11.75
C CYS A 476 12.43 20.92 12.55
N MET A 477 12.59 19.59 12.52
CA MET A 477 11.74 18.68 13.31
C MET A 477 11.91 18.83 14.82
N LYS A 478 13.10 19.24 15.28
CA LYS A 478 13.34 19.49 16.72
C LYS A 478 12.66 20.78 17.18
N GLU A 479 12.58 21.80 16.33
CA GLU A 479 11.97 23.10 16.64
C GLU A 479 10.44 23.02 16.78
N PHE A 480 9.77 22.22 15.95
CA PHE A 480 8.30 22.22 15.83
C PHE A 480 7.62 21.12 16.64
N HIS A 481 7.67 21.19 17.98
CA HIS A 481 7.08 20.20 18.90
C HIS A 481 5.57 19.84 18.73
N TYR A 482 4.87 20.27 17.67
CA TYR A 482 3.49 19.88 17.34
C TYR A 482 3.13 19.87 15.84
N GLU A 483 4.00 20.33 14.91
CA GLU A 483 3.72 20.27 13.46
C GLU A 483 4.54 19.18 12.78
N ASN A 484 3.86 18.27 12.08
CA ASN A 484 4.52 17.28 11.26
C ASN A 484 5.04 17.94 9.98
N ILE A 485 6.25 18.50 10.03
CA ILE A 485 6.86 19.20 8.88
C ILE A 485 6.96 18.32 7.63
N LEU A 486 6.96 16.99 7.79
CA LEU A 486 6.99 16.03 6.68
C LEU A 486 5.72 16.10 5.82
N GLU A 487 4.66 16.72 6.34
CA GLU A 487 3.42 16.97 5.62
C GLU A 487 3.44 18.28 4.82
N TRP A 488 4.50 19.10 4.93
CA TRP A 488 4.59 20.33 4.15
C TRP A 488 4.83 20.03 2.66
N PRO A 489 4.10 20.68 1.74
CA PRO A 489 4.27 20.45 0.30
C PRO A 489 5.69 20.78 -0.18
N ILE A 490 6.36 21.75 0.46
CA ILE A 490 7.73 22.15 0.12
C ILE A 490 8.75 21.04 0.33
N ILE A 491 8.51 20.08 1.24
CA ILE A 491 9.39 18.92 1.46
C ILE A 491 9.51 18.07 0.19
N ARG A 492 8.49 18.05 -0.68
CA ARG A 492 8.54 17.31 -1.95
C ARG A 492 9.55 17.86 -2.95
N LEU A 493 10.15 19.03 -2.69
CA LEU A 493 11.30 19.55 -3.46
C LEU A 493 12.62 18.86 -3.09
N TYR A 494 12.65 18.10 -2.00
CA TYR A 494 13.83 17.37 -1.58
C TYR A 494 14.04 16.13 -2.44
N ASN A 495 14.99 16.19 -3.36
CA ASN A 495 15.23 15.13 -4.36
C ASN A 495 16.03 13.93 -3.83
N ASN A 496 16.50 13.95 -2.58
CA ASN A 496 17.30 12.87 -2.02
C ASN A 496 16.45 11.95 -1.14
N ALA A 497 16.80 10.66 -1.13
CA ALA A 497 16.27 9.71 -0.16
C ALA A 497 16.54 10.23 1.26
N PHE A 498 15.57 10.07 2.16
CA PHE A 498 15.81 10.34 3.57
C PHE A 498 16.67 9.22 4.15
N ILE A 499 17.97 9.46 4.29
CA ILE A 499 18.93 8.45 4.75
C ILE A 499 19.25 8.69 6.22
N LEU A 500 19.02 7.65 7.03
CA LEU A 500 19.39 7.57 8.44
C LEU A 500 20.90 7.34 8.54
N ASN A 501 21.69 8.42 8.40
CA ASN A 501 23.07 8.44 8.85
C ASN A 501 23.21 9.15 10.19
#